data_AF-A0A396K2Z6-F1
#
_entry.id   AF-A0A396K2Z6-F1
#
_cell.length_a   1.000
_cell.length_b   1.000
_cell.length_c   1.000
_cell.angle_alpha   90.00
_cell.angle_beta   90.00
_cell.angle_gamma   90.00
#
_symmetry.space_group_name_H-M   'P 1'
#
loop_
_entity.id
_entity.type
_entity.pdbx_description
1 polymer ?
#
loop_
_entity_poly.entity_id
_entity_poly.type
_entity_poly.pdbx_seq_one_letter_code
_entity_poly.pdbx_strand_id
1 'polypeptide(L)'
;MGLEENVAEVDDKARWTLCKHTFYDLSNVSPVVFMFMLKECYYHGNCKATVKFRALQEQLCLVLHNDPKPGPATFIVQCLYVSPVFDNQSQGFTHLVISSFRRFLKRSKPTITEDSLDIKNSAAYLLVNIIRGQIKHDEMIVMKILETFDVKLPNVEKALCQNKEKDYLSCGKAQELIEQYTFELVKSQLYTIAVTLMEHFSISHYGQSFLLDMIKSNQFKAAEKWATFMGKPMLSILIEEFVQRNMLNDAYQIIKKNNLKQDFPDVYKRCKESSLKSLAEKGCWDVAEARINNDRQLMEYLVYLAMEAGYMEKVDELCERYSLDRFLDIKVLETSIPQGNYLHLEELMVEDIIWVDDVEGLLDATCQIEDAKVIGLDCEWKPNYVKGSKPNKVSIMQIASEKKAFILDLIKLHREVPERLDSCLTRILLSPGILKLGYNFQCDIKQLAHSYEELECFKKYKRLLDIQKVFKDPRGGLAKLAEKILGAGLNKTRRNSDWEQRPLTPNQLEYAALDAVVLVHIFRQLPDQGDEWKSCIESHTETTKKSKKRTKT
;
A
#
# COMPACT_ATOMS: atom_id res chain seq x y z
N MET A 1 0.54 -33.87 19.53
CA MET A 1 1.14 -32.62 20.05
C MET A 1 0.98 -31.52 19.02
N GLY A 2 -0.24 -31.01 18.84
CA GLY A 2 -0.55 -29.97 17.86
C GLY A 2 -1.57 -29.00 18.41
N LEU A 3 -1.48 -27.74 17.98
CA LEU A 3 -2.48 -26.71 18.28
C LEU A 3 -3.71 -26.95 17.38
N GLU A 4 -4.86 -27.20 18.00
CA GLU A 4 -6.15 -27.34 17.33
C GLU A 4 -7.02 -26.10 17.63
N GLU A 5 -7.62 -25.53 16.58
CA GLU A 5 -8.62 -24.45 16.69
C GLU A 5 -9.94 -25.05 17.16
N ASN A 6 -10.21 -24.99 18.47
CA ASN A 6 -11.57 -25.18 18.96
C ASN A 6 -12.32 -23.84 18.86
N VAL A 7 -13.25 -23.80 17.92
CA VAL A 7 -14.21 -22.72 17.74
C VAL A 7 -15.25 -22.78 18.86
N ALA A 8 -15.22 -21.81 19.76
CA ALA A 8 -16.39 -21.26 20.41
C ALA A 8 -16.06 -19.84 20.84
N GLU A 9 -16.76 -18.87 20.25
CA GLU A 9 -16.82 -17.51 20.78
C GLU A 9 -17.29 -17.58 22.25
N VAL A 10 -16.59 -16.85 23.11
CA VAL A 10 -17.00 -16.27 24.41
C VAL A 10 -15.86 -16.41 25.45
N ASP A 11 -15.37 -15.24 25.84
CA ASP A 11 -14.69 -14.87 27.10
C ASP A 11 -13.21 -15.27 27.33
N ASP A 12 -12.50 -14.33 27.95
CA ASP A 12 -11.06 -14.09 27.97
C ASP A 12 -10.24 -15.07 28.84
N LYS A 13 -10.63 -16.35 28.94
CA LYS A 13 -10.01 -17.36 29.81
C LYS A 13 -9.99 -18.79 29.25
N ALA A 14 -9.97 -19.00 27.94
CA ALA A 14 -9.72 -20.32 27.40
C ALA A 14 -8.22 -20.68 27.54
N ARG A 15 -7.90 -21.62 28.45
CA ARG A 15 -6.58 -22.27 28.59
C ARG A 15 -6.38 -23.21 27.39
N TRP A 16 -5.37 -22.93 26.57
CA TRP A 16 -5.03 -23.76 25.41
C TRP A 16 -4.28 -24.99 25.91
N THR A 17 -4.82 -26.18 25.69
CA THR A 17 -4.33 -27.43 26.29
C THR A 17 -3.11 -27.98 25.53
N LEU A 18 -1.93 -27.40 25.74
CA LEU A 18 -0.68 -28.15 25.54
C LEU A 18 -0.52 -29.17 26.69
N CYS A 19 0.03 -30.35 26.39
CA CYS A 19 0.24 -31.42 27.37
C CYS A 19 1.07 -30.90 28.58
N LYS A 20 0.54 -31.12 29.79
CA LYS A 20 0.63 -30.21 30.95
C LYS A 20 1.87 -30.30 31.86
N HIS A 21 2.85 -31.18 31.63
CA HIS A 21 3.93 -31.36 32.62
C HIS A 21 5.34 -30.94 32.18
N THR A 22 5.69 -31.00 30.90
CA THR A 22 7.09 -30.81 30.47
C THR A 22 7.45 -29.39 30.04
N PHE A 23 6.48 -28.55 29.66
CA PHE A 23 6.74 -27.15 29.32
C PHE A 23 6.66 -26.20 30.51
N TYR A 24 6.00 -26.59 31.61
CA TYR A 24 5.75 -25.67 32.72
C TYR A 24 6.88 -25.60 33.75
N ASP A 25 7.80 -26.57 33.81
CA ASP A 25 8.91 -26.55 34.75
C ASP A 25 10.24 -26.74 34.01
N LEU A 26 11.01 -25.66 33.86
CA LEU A 26 12.34 -25.71 33.27
C LEU A 26 13.46 -25.91 34.30
N SER A 27 13.12 -26.06 35.60
CA SER A 27 14.13 -26.18 36.66
C SER A 27 15.08 -27.37 36.47
N ASN A 28 14.61 -28.41 35.78
CA ASN A 28 15.34 -29.66 35.53
C ASN A 28 15.39 -30.07 34.05
N VAL A 29 14.97 -29.21 33.13
CA VAL A 29 14.95 -29.51 31.69
C VAL A 29 16.20 -28.95 31.04
N SER A 30 16.97 -29.80 30.34
CA SER A 30 18.15 -29.32 29.62
C SER A 30 17.76 -28.50 28.37
N PRO A 31 18.59 -27.52 27.94
CA PRO A 31 18.35 -26.74 26.72
C PRO A 31 18.07 -27.60 25.48
N VAL A 32 18.76 -28.73 25.34
CA VAL A 32 18.58 -29.67 24.21
C VAL A 32 17.18 -30.30 24.23
N VAL A 33 16.74 -30.79 25.39
CA VAL A 33 15.42 -31.41 25.54
C VAL A 33 14.32 -30.37 25.33
N PHE A 34 14.49 -29.17 25.88
CA PHE A 34 13.57 -28.06 25.64
C PHE A 34 13.46 -27.70 24.15
N MET A 35 14.60 -27.56 23.47
CA MET A 35 14.62 -27.23 22.03
C MET A 35 14.00 -28.33 21.18
N PHE A 36 14.21 -29.61 21.52
CA PHE A 36 13.52 -30.72 20.88
C PHE A 36 11.99 -30.63 21.04
N MET A 37 11.50 -30.44 22.27
CA MET A 37 10.05 -30.33 22.51
C MET A 37 9.42 -29.11 21.81
N LEU A 38 10.15 -27.98 21.80
CA LEU A 38 9.70 -26.77 21.12
C LEU A 38 9.65 -26.96 19.60
N LYS A 39 10.63 -27.67 19.04
CA LYS A 39 10.64 -28.04 17.62
C LYS A 39 9.37 -28.82 17.26
N GLU A 40 9.04 -29.86 18.02
CA GLU A 40 7.84 -30.67 17.76
C GLU A 40 6.57 -29.81 17.74
N CYS A 41 6.46 -28.86 18.67
CA CYS A 41 5.32 -27.94 18.72
C CYS A 41 5.31 -26.91 17.57
N TYR A 42 6.50 -26.50 17.10
CA TYR A 42 6.64 -25.55 16.01
C TYR A 42 6.25 -26.14 14.66
N TYR A 43 6.70 -27.37 14.39
CA TYR A 43 6.48 -28.02 13.10
C TYR A 43 5.08 -28.65 12.99
N HIS A 44 4.55 -29.21 14.06
CA HIS A 44 3.26 -29.91 14.02
C HIS A 44 2.06 -28.99 14.37
N GLY A 45 0.86 -29.37 13.94
CA GLY A 45 -0.40 -28.65 14.21
C GLY A 45 -1.03 -27.97 12.99
N ASN A 46 -2.35 -27.75 13.05
CA ASN A 46 -3.20 -27.36 11.92
C ASN A 46 -3.42 -25.83 11.80
N CYS A 47 -3.00 -25.05 12.81
CA CYS A 47 -3.12 -23.61 12.78
C CYS A 47 -2.23 -22.95 11.72
N LYS A 48 -2.65 -21.79 11.22
CA LYS A 48 -1.82 -20.91 10.37
C LYS A 48 -0.49 -20.59 11.08
N ALA A 49 0.61 -20.55 10.31
CA ALA A 49 1.97 -20.37 10.84
C ALA A 49 2.12 -19.14 11.76
N THR A 50 1.50 -18.02 11.42
CA THR A 50 1.54 -16.78 12.23
C THR A 50 0.84 -16.90 13.58
N VAL A 51 -0.30 -17.61 13.63
CA VAL A 51 -1.04 -17.89 14.86
C VAL A 51 -0.22 -18.82 15.75
N LYS A 52 0.34 -19.88 15.16
CA LYS A 52 1.22 -20.83 15.83
C LYS A 52 2.44 -20.14 16.44
N PHE A 53 3.11 -19.29 15.67
CA PHE A 53 4.28 -18.52 16.12
C PHE A 53 3.93 -17.65 17.34
N ARG A 54 2.81 -16.92 17.30
CA ARG A 54 2.38 -16.07 18.42
C ARG A 54 2.05 -16.87 19.67
N ALA A 55 1.34 -17.99 19.52
CA ALA A 55 1.00 -18.86 20.63
C ALA A 55 2.25 -19.44 21.30
N LEU A 56 3.18 -19.98 20.51
CA LEU A 56 4.44 -20.52 21.03
C LEU A 56 5.33 -19.44 21.66
N GLN A 57 5.35 -18.23 21.09
CA GLN A 57 6.10 -17.11 21.66
C GLN A 57 5.58 -16.75 23.05
N GLU A 58 4.26 -16.71 23.22
CA GLU A 58 3.63 -16.43 24.51
C GLU A 58 3.88 -17.54 25.52
N GLN A 59 3.77 -18.80 25.11
CA GLN A 59 4.12 -19.92 25.98
C GLN A 59 5.58 -19.86 26.41
N LEU A 60 6.52 -19.61 25.50
CA LEU A 60 7.94 -19.44 25.87
C LEU A 60 8.13 -18.31 26.88
N CYS A 61 7.50 -17.16 26.66
CA CYS A 61 7.58 -16.06 27.63
C CYS A 61 7.10 -16.47 29.01
N LEU A 62 5.97 -17.19 29.12
CA LEU A 62 5.44 -17.66 30.40
C LEU A 62 6.39 -18.63 31.08
N VAL A 63 6.93 -19.57 30.32
CA VAL A 63 7.80 -20.62 30.84
C VAL A 63 9.14 -20.07 31.32
N LEU A 64 9.67 -19.01 30.69
CA LEU A 64 10.87 -18.31 31.16
C LEU A 64 10.68 -17.60 32.51
N HIS A 65 9.45 -17.31 32.94
CA HIS A 65 9.19 -16.77 34.28
C HIS A 65 9.35 -17.82 35.40
N ASN A 66 9.44 -19.10 35.05
CA ASN A 66 9.62 -20.18 36.02
C ASN A 66 11.10 -20.40 36.38
N ASP A 67 11.93 -19.40 36.14
CA ASP A 67 13.34 -19.30 36.53
C ASP A 67 14.18 -20.55 36.21
N PRO A 68 14.33 -20.91 34.91
CA PRO A 68 15.16 -22.04 34.50
C PRO A 68 16.58 -21.89 35.02
N LYS A 69 17.20 -22.95 35.55
CA LYS A 69 18.60 -22.91 36.01
C LYS A 69 19.58 -22.93 34.82
N PRO A 70 20.65 -22.12 34.80
CA PRO A 70 21.12 -21.20 35.86
C PRO A 70 20.50 -19.79 35.82
N GLY A 71 19.60 -19.52 34.87
CA GLY A 71 18.81 -18.31 34.74
C GLY A 71 18.16 -18.24 33.35
N PRO A 72 17.04 -17.52 33.15
CA PRO A 72 16.30 -17.47 31.88
C PRO A 72 17.16 -17.00 30.69
N ALA A 73 18.03 -16.03 30.90
CA ALA A 73 18.89 -15.52 29.85
C ALA A 73 20.00 -16.51 29.47
N THR A 74 20.69 -17.09 30.44
CA THR A 74 21.73 -18.09 30.21
C THR A 74 21.16 -19.34 29.57
N PHE A 75 19.97 -19.77 30.02
CA PHE A 75 19.24 -20.87 29.41
C PHE A 75 18.94 -20.61 27.93
N ILE A 76 18.51 -19.39 27.57
CA ILE A 76 18.30 -19.01 26.17
C ILE A 76 19.62 -19.01 25.38
N VAL A 77 20.72 -18.46 25.92
CA VAL A 77 22.02 -18.51 25.24
C VAL A 77 22.42 -19.97 24.97
N GLN A 78 22.25 -20.87 25.93
CA GLN A 78 22.49 -22.31 25.74
C GLN A 78 21.57 -22.94 24.69
N CYS A 79 20.30 -22.54 24.62
CA CYS A 79 19.39 -22.96 23.56
C CYS A 79 19.90 -22.51 22.16
N LEU A 80 20.45 -21.30 22.06
CA LEU A 80 21.02 -20.78 20.80
C LEU A 80 22.29 -21.52 20.39
N TYR A 81 23.10 -22.02 21.33
CA TYR A 81 24.25 -22.89 21.04
C TYR A 81 23.83 -24.18 20.34
N VAL A 82 22.74 -24.80 20.78
CA VAL A 82 22.29 -26.11 20.27
C VAL A 82 21.31 -25.99 19.10
N SER A 83 20.71 -24.82 18.89
CA SER A 83 19.72 -24.59 17.84
C SER A 83 20.14 -25.03 16.41
N PRO A 84 21.41 -24.91 15.96
CA PRO A 84 21.80 -25.38 14.63
C PRO A 84 21.62 -26.90 14.43
N VAL A 85 21.62 -27.69 15.50
CA VAL A 85 21.34 -29.14 15.45
C VAL A 85 19.89 -29.40 15.01
N PHE A 86 19.00 -28.45 15.29
CA PHE A 86 17.57 -28.58 15.03
C PHE A 86 17.12 -27.90 13.73
N ASP A 87 17.92 -26.98 13.18
CA ASP A 87 17.56 -26.02 12.14
C ASP A 87 17.67 -26.53 10.69
N ASN A 88 17.74 -27.85 10.48
CA ASN A 88 17.94 -28.40 9.13
C ASN A 88 16.83 -28.07 8.10
N GLN A 89 15.64 -27.55 8.48
CA GLN A 89 14.53 -27.30 7.53
C GLN A 89 13.56 -26.13 7.85
N SER A 90 13.77 -25.26 8.84
CA SER A 90 12.83 -24.14 9.12
C SER A 90 13.49 -22.79 9.33
N GLN A 91 13.30 -21.88 8.39
CA GLN A 91 13.49 -20.47 8.64
C GLN A 91 12.55 -19.99 9.76
N GLY A 92 13.12 -19.50 10.87
CA GLY A 92 12.36 -18.79 11.90
C GLY A 92 12.17 -19.52 13.24
N PHE A 93 12.65 -20.76 13.40
CA PHE A 93 12.60 -21.46 14.69
C PHE A 93 13.52 -20.81 15.74
N THR A 94 14.79 -20.61 15.40
CA THR A 94 15.74 -19.85 16.24
C THR A 94 15.26 -18.41 16.49
N HIS A 95 14.60 -17.80 15.49
CA HIS A 95 13.96 -16.48 15.66
C HIS A 95 12.82 -16.49 16.69
N LEU A 96 12.03 -17.56 16.77
CA LEU A 96 10.99 -17.71 17.80
C LEU A 96 11.62 -17.63 19.20
N VAL A 97 12.69 -18.37 19.44
CA VAL A 97 13.40 -18.41 20.74
C VAL A 97 13.88 -17.01 21.13
N ILE A 98 14.60 -16.32 20.23
CA ILE A 98 15.12 -14.97 20.50
C ILE A 98 14.00 -13.95 20.70
N SER A 99 12.97 -13.98 19.84
CA SER A 99 11.85 -13.03 19.94
C SER A 99 11.04 -13.22 21.22
N SER A 100 10.92 -14.45 21.70
CA SER A 100 10.27 -14.78 22.98
C SER A 100 11.07 -14.23 24.15
N PHE A 101 12.40 -14.39 24.13
CA PHE A 101 13.26 -13.84 25.15
C PHE A 101 13.25 -12.29 25.15
N ARG A 102 13.27 -11.65 23.97
CA ARG A 102 13.12 -10.18 23.86
C ARG A 102 11.79 -9.69 24.45
N ARG A 103 10.70 -10.45 24.28
CA ARG A 103 9.39 -10.14 24.87
C ARG A 103 9.36 -10.39 26.38
N PHE A 104 10.07 -11.40 26.87
CA PHE A 104 10.30 -11.65 28.29
C PHE A 104 11.00 -10.44 28.93
N LEU A 105 12.15 -10.01 28.39
CA LEU A 105 12.91 -8.86 28.88
C LEU A 105 12.08 -7.56 28.96
N LYS A 106 11.17 -7.34 28.01
CA LYS A 106 10.27 -6.16 28.03
C LYS A 106 9.21 -6.20 29.14
N ARG A 107 8.81 -7.39 29.60
CA ARG A 107 7.75 -7.59 30.60
C ARG A 107 8.31 -7.69 32.02
N SER A 108 9.54 -8.16 32.19
CA SER A 108 10.22 -8.26 33.47
C SER A 108 10.76 -6.90 33.91
N LYS A 109 10.43 -6.41 35.11
CA LYS A 109 11.06 -5.21 35.69
C LYS A 109 12.57 -5.48 35.91
N PRO A 110 13.45 -4.48 35.76
CA PRO A 110 14.89 -4.69 35.82
C PRO A 110 15.37 -4.84 37.27
N THR A 111 15.30 -6.06 37.82
CA THR A 111 16.13 -6.51 38.95
C THR A 111 17.24 -7.40 38.39
N ILE A 112 18.19 -6.80 37.68
CA ILE A 112 19.35 -7.53 37.13
C ILE A 112 20.57 -6.62 37.22
N THR A 113 21.25 -6.61 38.36
CA THR A 113 22.43 -5.76 38.58
C THR A 113 23.76 -6.51 38.64
N GLU A 114 23.77 -7.84 38.85
CA GLU A 114 24.99 -8.65 38.78
C GLU A 114 24.95 -9.70 37.64
N ASP A 115 23.82 -10.40 37.43
CA ASP A 115 23.69 -11.41 36.35
C ASP A 115 23.75 -10.85 34.92
N SER A 116 23.50 -9.54 34.74
CA SER A 116 23.44 -8.88 33.43
C SER A 116 24.77 -8.93 32.68
N LEU A 117 25.89 -8.83 33.42
CA LEU A 117 27.21 -8.79 32.81
C LEU A 117 27.64 -10.16 32.28
N ASP A 118 27.36 -11.23 33.04
CA ASP A 118 27.73 -12.60 32.65
C ASP A 118 26.87 -13.13 31.49
N ILE A 119 25.61 -12.68 31.40
CA ILE A 119 24.74 -12.94 30.25
C ILE A 119 25.33 -12.31 28.98
N LYS A 120 25.72 -11.02 29.04
CA LYS A 120 26.35 -10.33 27.89
C LYS A 120 27.62 -11.02 27.43
N ASN A 121 28.44 -11.48 28.37
CA ASN A 121 29.67 -12.21 28.07
C ASN A 121 29.40 -13.58 27.44
N SER A 122 28.37 -14.29 27.91
CA SER A 122 27.96 -15.60 27.34
C SER A 122 27.42 -15.45 25.91
N ALA A 123 26.60 -14.42 25.66
CA ALA A 123 26.13 -14.09 24.31
C ALA A 123 27.28 -13.62 23.40
N ALA A 124 28.26 -12.88 23.93
CA ALA A 124 29.45 -12.51 23.19
C ALA A 124 30.32 -13.72 22.83
N TYR A 125 30.43 -14.72 23.71
CA TYR A 125 31.11 -15.97 23.41
C TYR A 125 30.42 -16.74 22.28
N LEU A 126 29.09 -16.79 22.28
CA LEU A 126 28.31 -17.36 21.18
C LEU A 126 28.59 -16.61 19.87
N LEU A 127 28.58 -15.28 19.90
CA LEU A 127 28.88 -14.45 18.74
C LEU A 127 30.27 -14.75 18.17
N VAL A 128 31.30 -14.82 19.01
CA VAL A 128 32.68 -15.14 18.58
C VAL A 128 32.75 -16.51 17.91
N ASN A 129 32.07 -17.51 18.46
CA ASN A 129 32.04 -18.87 17.90
C ASN A 129 31.29 -18.92 16.56
N ILE A 130 30.24 -18.11 16.39
CA ILE A 130 29.54 -17.96 15.10
C ILE A 130 30.47 -17.31 14.06
N ILE A 131 31.10 -16.20 14.41
CA ILE A 131 32.01 -15.46 13.51
C ILE A 131 33.19 -16.33 13.07
N ARG A 132 33.73 -17.15 13.97
CA ARG A 132 34.80 -18.12 13.66
C ARG A 132 34.33 -19.34 12.86
N GLY A 133 33.04 -19.43 12.52
CA GLY A 133 32.47 -20.54 11.77
C GLY A 133 32.34 -21.84 12.57
N GLN A 134 32.53 -21.81 13.89
CA GLN A 134 32.40 -22.99 14.76
C GLN A 134 30.92 -23.37 14.97
N ILE A 135 30.03 -22.37 14.94
CA ILE A 135 28.58 -22.54 15.05
C ILE A 135 27.94 -21.88 13.83
N LYS A 136 27.16 -22.66 13.07
CA LYS A 136 26.49 -22.15 11.87
C LYS A 136 25.12 -21.57 12.24
N HIS A 137 25.01 -20.26 12.09
CA HIS A 137 23.77 -19.51 12.25
C HIS A 137 23.53 -18.65 11.02
N ASP A 138 22.27 -18.42 10.69
CA ASP A 138 21.87 -17.42 9.69
C ASP A 138 22.31 -16.02 10.16
N GLU A 139 22.78 -15.19 9.23
CA GLU A 139 23.35 -13.88 9.53
C GLU A 139 22.32 -12.94 10.19
N MET A 140 21.02 -13.12 9.93
CA MET A 140 19.94 -12.38 10.60
C MET A 140 19.80 -12.76 12.08
N ILE A 141 20.18 -13.98 12.46
CA ILE A 141 20.19 -14.41 13.86
C ILE A 141 21.30 -13.70 14.63
N VAL A 142 22.46 -13.51 14.01
CA VAL A 142 23.58 -12.77 14.59
C VAL A 142 23.14 -11.37 15.05
N MET A 143 22.44 -10.65 14.18
CA MET A 143 21.93 -9.31 14.51
C MET A 143 20.91 -9.35 15.65
N LYS A 144 20.03 -10.35 15.66
CA LYS A 144 19.04 -10.51 16.73
C LYS A 144 19.68 -10.82 18.07
N ILE A 145 20.80 -11.57 18.09
CA ILE A 145 21.59 -11.82 19.30
C ILE A 145 22.17 -10.49 19.81
N LEU A 146 22.83 -9.72 18.93
CA LEU A 146 23.41 -8.42 19.29
C LEU A 146 22.37 -7.47 19.90
N GLU A 147 21.22 -7.31 19.24
CA GLU A 147 20.13 -6.42 19.70
C GLU A 147 19.48 -6.89 21.00
N THR A 148 19.29 -8.21 21.17
CA THR A 148 18.53 -8.75 22.31
C THR A 148 19.36 -8.77 23.58
N PHE A 149 20.66 -9.03 23.46
CA PHE A 149 21.57 -9.14 24.61
C PHE A 149 22.39 -7.88 24.87
N ASP A 150 22.32 -6.84 24.02
CA ASP A 150 23.13 -5.62 24.14
C ASP A 150 24.64 -5.93 24.28
N VAL A 151 25.12 -6.80 23.39
CA VAL A 151 26.53 -7.21 23.33
C VAL A 151 27.35 -6.07 22.75
N LYS A 152 28.31 -5.54 23.52
CA LYS A 152 29.21 -4.46 23.10
C LYS A 152 30.62 -4.97 22.88
N LEU A 153 31.46 -4.14 22.25
CA LEU A 153 32.85 -4.48 21.96
C LEU A 153 33.65 -5.01 23.18
N PRO A 154 33.51 -4.45 24.40
CA PRO A 154 34.20 -4.99 25.58
C PRO A 154 33.78 -6.43 25.94
N ASN A 155 32.54 -6.82 25.67
CA ASN A 155 32.07 -8.19 25.91
C ASN A 155 32.73 -9.17 24.93
N VAL A 156 32.91 -8.76 23.67
CA VAL A 156 33.60 -9.54 22.64
C VAL A 156 35.08 -9.71 22.98
N GLU A 157 35.75 -8.65 23.42
CA GLU A 157 37.15 -8.71 23.84
C GLU A 157 37.34 -9.69 25.02
N LYS A 158 36.45 -9.62 26.03
CA LYS A 158 36.48 -10.57 27.16
C LYS A 158 36.25 -12.02 26.71
N ALA A 159 35.31 -12.25 25.80
CA ALA A 159 35.03 -13.58 25.25
C ALA A 159 36.23 -14.15 24.46
N LEU A 160 37.02 -13.31 23.80
CA LEU A 160 38.24 -13.71 23.11
C LEU A 160 39.37 -14.10 24.07
N CYS A 161 39.50 -13.39 25.19
CA CYS A 161 40.54 -13.64 26.20
C CYS A 161 40.33 -14.95 26.97
N GLN A 162 39.09 -15.38 27.21
CA GLN A 162 38.80 -16.63 27.93
C GLN A 162 39.25 -17.90 27.17
N ASN A 163 39.53 -17.80 25.87
CA ASN A 163 40.03 -18.89 25.03
C ASN A 163 41.56 -19.00 24.94
N LYS A 164 42.32 -18.08 25.57
CA LYS A 164 43.80 -18.11 25.54
C LYS A 164 44.36 -18.08 26.96
N GLU A 165 45.18 -19.07 27.30
CA GLU A 165 46.02 -19.02 28.49
C GLU A 165 46.85 -17.72 28.47
N LYS A 166 46.76 -16.96 29.56
CA LYS A 166 47.58 -15.80 29.95
C LYS A 166 48.50 -15.26 28.84
N ASP A 167 47.96 -14.43 27.96
CA ASP A 167 48.78 -13.57 27.12
C ASP A 167 48.16 -12.17 27.02
N TYR A 168 49.05 -11.19 27.12
CA TYR A 168 48.83 -9.75 27.26
C TYR A 168 47.59 -9.21 26.51
N LEU A 169 46.81 -8.38 27.22
CA LEU A 169 45.70 -7.59 26.67
C LEU A 169 46.17 -6.76 25.47
N SER A 170 45.97 -7.27 24.25
CA SER A 170 46.08 -6.44 23.07
C SER A 170 44.71 -5.83 22.78
N CYS A 171 44.52 -4.60 23.25
CA CYS A 171 43.40 -3.76 22.86
C CYS A 171 43.33 -3.71 21.32
N GLY A 172 42.30 -4.31 20.70
CA GLY A 172 42.08 -4.26 19.25
C GLY A 172 41.66 -5.58 18.57
N LYS A 173 41.82 -6.74 19.22
CA LYS A 173 41.48 -8.05 18.61
C LYS A 173 39.99 -8.23 18.36
N ALA A 174 39.12 -7.72 19.25
CA ALA A 174 37.68 -7.77 19.01
C ALA A 174 37.27 -6.95 17.80
N GLN A 175 37.84 -5.76 17.64
CA GLN A 175 37.55 -4.90 16.50
C GLN A 175 38.00 -5.57 15.20
N GLU A 176 39.23 -6.08 15.15
CA GLU A 176 39.76 -6.78 13.98
C GLU A 176 38.89 -7.99 13.57
N LEU A 177 38.38 -8.76 14.54
CA LEU A 177 37.47 -9.88 14.28
C LEU A 177 36.13 -9.41 13.66
N ILE A 178 35.53 -8.35 14.20
CA ILE A 178 34.27 -7.80 13.67
C ILE A 178 34.50 -7.20 12.27
N GLU A 179 35.64 -6.55 12.04
CA GLU A 179 36.01 -5.99 10.73
C GLU A 179 36.20 -7.10 9.68
N GLN A 180 36.89 -8.19 10.03
CA GLN A 180 37.03 -9.37 9.17
C GLN A 180 35.67 -9.99 8.82
N TYR A 181 34.78 -10.14 9.82
CA TYR A 181 33.44 -10.66 9.57
C TYR A 181 32.61 -9.72 8.68
N THR A 182 32.71 -8.42 8.92
CA THR A 182 32.06 -7.40 8.09
C THR A 182 32.55 -7.50 6.64
N PHE A 183 33.85 -7.67 6.43
CA PHE A 183 34.42 -7.84 5.10
C PHE A 183 33.83 -9.06 4.37
N GLU A 184 33.69 -10.21 5.03
CA GLU A 184 33.07 -11.40 4.43
C GLU A 184 31.57 -11.20 4.13
N LEU A 185 30.83 -10.46 4.97
CA LEU A 185 29.45 -10.08 4.69
C LEU A 185 29.33 -9.19 3.45
N VAL A 186 30.24 -8.21 3.32
CA VAL A 186 30.28 -7.30 2.16
C VAL A 186 30.61 -8.08 0.88
N LYS A 187 31.59 -8.99 0.93
CA LYS A 187 31.94 -9.89 -0.18
C LYS A 187 30.76 -10.77 -0.61
N SER A 188 29.93 -11.16 0.35
CA SER A 188 28.70 -11.94 0.14
C SER A 188 27.48 -11.09 -0.25
N GLN A 189 27.66 -9.77 -0.48
CA GLN A 189 26.59 -8.81 -0.80
C GLN A 189 25.50 -8.66 0.28
N LEU A 190 25.79 -9.04 1.53
CA LEU A 190 24.88 -8.90 2.67
C LEU A 190 24.97 -7.51 3.32
N TYR A 191 24.81 -6.46 2.52
CA TYR A 191 25.07 -5.07 2.91
C TYR A 191 24.23 -4.56 4.09
N THR A 192 22.95 -4.96 4.20
CA THR A 192 22.09 -4.51 5.31
C THR A 192 22.60 -5.02 6.66
N ILE A 193 23.11 -6.25 6.68
CA ILE A 193 23.65 -6.88 7.89
C ILE A 193 25.00 -6.24 8.21
N ALA A 194 25.88 -6.10 7.22
CA ALA A 194 27.17 -5.43 7.37
C ALA A 194 27.03 -4.01 7.94
N VAL A 195 26.15 -3.18 7.36
CA VAL A 195 25.91 -1.80 7.81
C VAL A 195 25.34 -1.75 9.22
N THR A 196 24.44 -2.66 9.57
CA THR A 196 23.87 -2.69 10.93
C THR A 196 24.92 -3.15 11.96
N LEU A 197 25.78 -4.10 11.60
CA LEU A 197 26.89 -4.53 12.44
C LEU A 197 27.89 -3.40 12.68
N MET A 198 28.25 -2.67 11.62
CA MET A 198 29.16 -1.53 11.70
C MET A 198 28.58 -0.40 12.55
N GLU A 199 27.30 -0.06 12.36
CA GLU A 199 26.61 0.93 13.19
C GLU A 199 26.60 0.52 14.67
N HIS A 200 26.30 -0.75 14.96
CA HIS A 200 26.22 -1.28 16.33
C HIS A 200 27.56 -1.20 17.09
N PHE A 201 28.66 -1.46 16.39
CA PHE A 201 30.01 -1.41 16.96
C PHE A 201 30.76 -0.09 16.70
N SER A 202 30.09 0.91 16.12
CA SER A 202 30.67 2.21 15.76
C SER A 202 31.91 2.11 14.85
N ILE A 203 31.88 1.20 13.88
CA ILE A 203 32.97 0.95 12.93
C ILE A 203 32.79 1.82 11.69
N SER A 204 33.78 2.66 11.36
CA SER A 204 33.68 3.67 10.30
C SER A 204 34.79 3.61 9.24
N HIS A 205 35.51 2.49 9.11
CA HIS A 205 36.66 2.38 8.21
C HIS A 205 36.29 2.34 6.71
N TYR A 206 35.04 2.01 6.36
CA TYR A 206 34.57 2.04 4.98
C TYR A 206 34.27 3.48 4.52
N GLY A 207 34.76 3.85 3.34
CA GLY A 207 34.59 5.19 2.79
C GLY A 207 33.46 5.32 1.77
N GLN A 208 33.62 6.29 0.88
CA GLN A 208 32.71 6.56 -0.24
C GLN A 208 32.57 5.37 -1.21
N SER A 209 33.65 4.62 -1.47
CA SER A 209 33.62 3.48 -2.39
C SER A 209 32.57 2.44 -1.98
N PHE A 210 32.48 2.15 -0.69
CA PHE A 210 31.51 1.21 -0.13
C PHE A 210 30.06 1.67 -0.33
N LEU A 211 29.80 2.98 -0.16
CA LEU A 211 28.49 3.56 -0.47
C LEU A 211 28.14 3.36 -1.96
N LEU A 212 29.07 3.67 -2.85
CA LEU A 212 28.86 3.54 -4.30
C LEU A 212 28.62 2.08 -4.71
N ASP A 213 29.29 1.12 -4.08
CA ASP A 213 29.08 -0.31 -4.35
C ASP A 213 27.69 -0.79 -3.92
N MET A 214 27.17 -0.29 -2.78
CA MET A 214 25.78 -0.54 -2.38
C MET A 214 24.78 0.03 -3.38
N ILE A 215 25.00 1.24 -3.87
CA ILE A 215 24.11 1.89 -4.85
C ILE A 215 24.16 1.12 -6.18
N LYS A 216 25.34 0.70 -6.65
CA LYS A 216 25.49 -0.15 -7.84
C LYS A 216 24.77 -1.49 -7.70
N SER A 217 24.75 -2.04 -6.49
CA SER A 217 24.06 -3.31 -6.17
C SER A 217 22.56 -3.14 -5.91
N ASN A 218 21.98 -1.95 -6.15
CA ASN A 218 20.59 -1.60 -5.87
C ASN A 218 20.17 -1.76 -4.38
N GLN A 219 21.14 -1.68 -3.46
CA GLN A 219 20.92 -1.81 -2.01
C GLN A 219 20.69 -0.44 -1.35
N PHE A 220 19.71 0.31 -1.85
CA PHE A 220 19.48 1.72 -1.48
C PHE A 220 19.17 1.93 0.01
N LYS A 221 18.45 1.00 0.65
CA LYS A 221 18.15 1.08 2.09
C LYS A 221 19.40 0.91 2.96
N ALA A 222 20.31 0.02 2.56
CA ALA A 222 21.59 -0.15 3.24
C ALA A 222 22.47 1.09 3.03
N ALA A 223 22.49 1.64 1.82
CA ALA A 223 23.20 2.88 1.49
C ALA A 223 22.69 4.08 2.30
N GLU A 224 21.38 4.28 2.41
CA GLU A 224 20.77 5.32 3.25
C GLU A 224 21.19 5.16 4.71
N LYS A 225 21.11 3.93 5.23
CA LYS A 225 21.46 3.64 6.61
C LYS A 225 22.94 3.94 6.89
N TRP A 226 23.82 3.52 5.99
CA TRP A 226 25.25 3.80 6.08
C TRP A 226 25.57 5.30 6.01
N ALA A 227 24.96 5.99 5.06
CA ALA A 227 25.15 7.43 4.91
C ALA A 227 24.67 8.21 6.15
N THR A 228 23.55 7.79 6.74
CA THR A 228 23.03 8.38 7.98
C THR A 228 24.02 8.19 9.14
N PHE A 229 24.58 6.98 9.29
CA PHE A 229 25.59 6.67 10.30
C PHE A 229 26.88 7.49 10.13
N MET A 230 27.37 7.62 8.90
CA MET A 230 28.58 8.40 8.57
C MET A 230 28.34 9.92 8.63
N GLY A 231 27.09 10.36 8.61
CA GLY A 231 26.68 11.75 8.75
C GLY A 231 26.62 12.54 7.44
N LYS A 232 26.58 13.87 7.57
CA LYS A 232 26.29 14.80 6.46
C LYS A 232 27.15 14.62 5.20
N PRO A 233 28.48 14.40 5.27
CA PRO A 233 29.28 14.24 4.06
C PRO A 233 28.85 13.04 3.21
N MET A 234 28.50 11.92 3.85
CA MET A 234 28.09 10.71 3.15
C MET A 234 26.65 10.83 2.62
N LEU A 235 25.77 11.52 3.35
CA LEU A 235 24.42 11.85 2.88
C LEU A 235 24.46 12.75 1.63
N SER A 236 25.42 13.66 1.56
CA SER A 236 25.60 14.56 0.40
C SER A 236 25.93 13.76 -0.86
N ILE A 237 26.89 12.84 -0.76
CA ILE A 237 27.26 11.94 -1.87
C ILE A 237 26.07 11.07 -2.29
N LEU A 238 25.31 10.53 -1.33
CA LEU A 238 24.12 9.72 -1.62
C LEU A 238 23.06 10.52 -2.39
N ILE A 239 22.81 11.78 -1.98
CA ILE A 239 21.86 12.66 -2.65
C ILE A 239 22.31 12.96 -4.08
N GLU A 240 23.58 13.30 -4.28
CA GLU A 240 24.14 13.56 -5.61
C GLU A 240 24.01 12.34 -6.55
N GLU A 241 24.34 11.14 -6.06
CA GLU A 241 24.18 9.89 -6.80
C GLU A 241 22.71 9.61 -7.17
N PHE A 242 21.77 9.85 -6.25
CA PHE A 242 20.34 9.70 -6.53
C PHE A 242 19.86 10.70 -7.58
N VAL A 243 20.34 11.95 -7.54
CA VAL A 243 20.03 12.96 -8.56
C VAL A 243 20.59 12.56 -9.92
N GLN A 244 21.84 12.08 -9.99
CA GLN A 244 22.45 11.62 -11.24
C GLN A 244 21.70 10.43 -11.87
N ARG A 245 21.12 9.56 -11.04
CA ARG A 245 20.31 8.41 -11.46
C ARG A 245 18.82 8.73 -11.68
N ASN A 246 18.43 10.01 -11.60
CA ASN A 246 17.05 10.48 -11.71
C ASN A 246 16.09 9.90 -10.64
N MET A 247 16.62 9.52 -9.48
CA MET A 247 15.87 9.01 -8.32
C MET A 247 15.45 10.16 -7.39
N LEU A 248 14.70 11.12 -7.92
CA LEU A 248 14.38 12.38 -7.23
C LEU A 248 13.49 12.20 -6.00
N ASN A 249 12.59 11.21 -6.00
CA ASN A 249 11.75 10.91 -4.83
C ASN A 249 12.58 10.42 -3.65
N ASP A 250 13.53 9.51 -3.88
CA ASP A 250 14.42 9.00 -2.83
C ASP A 250 15.30 10.14 -2.29
N ALA A 251 15.90 10.94 -3.17
CA ALA A 251 16.68 12.13 -2.78
C ALA A 251 15.86 13.09 -1.90
N TYR A 252 14.60 13.36 -2.28
CA TYR A 252 13.70 14.21 -1.50
C TYR A 252 13.44 13.67 -0.09
N GLN A 253 13.21 12.35 0.04
CA GLN A 253 12.98 11.73 1.35
C GLN A 253 14.21 11.83 2.25
N ILE A 254 15.41 11.63 1.70
CA ILE A 254 16.67 11.77 2.45
C ILE A 254 16.85 13.21 2.95
N ILE A 255 16.65 14.20 2.08
CA ILE A 255 16.76 15.63 2.43
C ILE A 255 15.76 15.99 3.54
N LYS A 256 14.51 15.53 3.43
CA LYS A 256 13.45 15.81 4.40
C LYS A 256 13.73 15.14 5.76
N LYS A 257 14.11 13.86 5.77
CA LYS A 257 14.34 13.06 6.98
C LYS A 257 15.53 13.57 7.80
N ASN A 258 16.56 14.09 7.13
CA ASN A 258 17.79 14.56 7.76
C ASN A 258 17.88 16.10 7.88
N ASN A 259 16.79 16.83 7.60
CA ASN A 259 16.72 18.29 7.66
C ASN A 259 17.77 19.03 6.79
N LEU A 260 18.13 18.48 5.63
CA LEU A 260 19.18 19.01 4.75
C LEU A 260 18.66 20.00 3.70
N LYS A 261 17.50 20.63 3.95
CA LYS A 261 16.86 21.53 2.97
C LYS A 261 17.73 22.74 2.62
N GLN A 262 18.43 23.29 3.61
CA GLN A 262 19.33 24.43 3.41
C GLN A 262 20.61 24.04 2.66
N ASP A 263 21.05 22.79 2.81
CA ASP A 263 22.25 22.26 2.17
C ASP A 263 21.99 21.95 0.68
N PHE A 264 20.74 21.61 0.30
CA PHE A 264 20.35 21.24 -1.07
C PHE A 264 19.06 21.95 -1.56
N PRO A 265 19.02 23.29 -1.64
CA PRO A 265 17.81 24.03 -2.03
C PRO A 265 17.38 23.71 -3.47
N ASP A 266 18.33 23.63 -4.40
CA ASP A 266 18.06 23.38 -5.83
C ASP A 266 17.55 21.96 -6.07
N VAL A 267 18.17 20.96 -5.44
CA VAL A 267 17.70 19.57 -5.52
C VAL A 267 16.30 19.45 -4.92
N TYR A 268 16.08 20.06 -3.77
CA TYR A 268 14.76 20.06 -3.13
C TYR A 268 13.68 20.66 -4.02
N LYS A 269 13.98 21.78 -4.70
CA LYS A 269 13.09 22.41 -5.68
C LYS A 269 12.84 21.51 -6.88
N ARG A 270 13.89 20.96 -7.51
CA ARG A 270 13.78 20.04 -8.65
C ARG A 270 12.95 18.79 -8.32
N CYS A 271 13.08 18.24 -7.11
CA CYS A 271 12.26 17.10 -6.69
C CYS A 271 10.77 17.46 -6.58
N LYS A 272 10.45 18.66 -6.07
CA LYS A 272 9.07 19.14 -6.03
C LYS A 272 8.51 19.36 -7.44
N GLU A 273 9.25 20.01 -8.32
CA GLU A 273 8.86 20.23 -9.72
C GLU A 273 8.61 18.91 -10.46
N SER A 274 9.51 17.94 -10.35
CA SER A 274 9.32 16.61 -10.96
C SER A 274 8.08 15.87 -10.42
N SER A 275 7.80 16.00 -9.12
CA SER A 275 6.59 15.44 -8.51
C SER A 275 5.32 16.11 -9.05
N LEU A 276 5.33 17.44 -9.21
CA LEU A 276 4.21 18.19 -9.81
C LEU A 276 4.02 17.83 -11.28
N LYS A 277 5.09 17.76 -12.06
CA LYS A 277 5.04 17.32 -13.46
C LYS A 277 4.42 15.93 -13.60
N SER A 278 4.83 14.98 -12.76
CA SER A 278 4.23 13.63 -12.78
C SER A 278 2.75 13.61 -12.41
N LEU A 279 2.28 14.52 -11.56
CA LEU A 279 0.84 14.65 -11.25
C LEU A 279 0.08 15.32 -12.39
N ALA A 280 0.64 16.37 -12.98
CA ALA A 280 0.08 17.07 -14.14
C ALA A 280 -0.07 16.14 -15.35
N GLU A 281 0.95 15.34 -15.66
CA GLU A 281 0.90 14.32 -16.73
C GLU A 281 -0.19 13.25 -16.50
N LYS A 282 -0.60 13.03 -15.25
CA LYS A 282 -1.69 12.12 -14.87
C LYS A 282 -3.05 12.82 -14.82
N GLY A 283 -3.11 14.12 -15.08
CA GLY A 283 -4.32 14.95 -14.96
C GLY A 283 -4.78 15.15 -13.51
N CYS A 284 -3.90 14.95 -12.51
CA CYS A 284 -4.22 15.08 -11.09
C CYS A 284 -3.97 16.52 -10.59
N TRP A 285 -4.63 17.49 -11.20
CA TRP A 285 -4.36 18.92 -10.99
C TRP A 285 -4.63 19.38 -9.56
N ASP A 286 -5.76 18.97 -8.97
CA ASP A 286 -6.14 19.39 -7.60
C ASP A 286 -5.17 18.86 -6.54
N VAL A 287 -4.57 17.68 -6.79
CA VAL A 287 -3.52 17.10 -5.93
C VAL A 287 -2.22 17.86 -6.06
N ALA A 288 -1.89 18.26 -7.29
CA ALA A 288 -0.71 19.05 -7.56
C ALA A 288 -0.84 20.41 -6.84
N GLU A 289 -2.00 21.06 -6.96
CA GLU A 289 -2.36 22.29 -6.26
C GLU A 289 -2.22 22.13 -4.74
N ALA A 290 -2.84 21.10 -4.15
CA ALA A 290 -2.77 20.83 -2.72
C ALA A 290 -1.34 20.57 -2.21
N ARG A 291 -0.43 20.04 -3.05
CA ARG A 291 0.98 19.78 -2.67
C ARG A 291 1.87 21.01 -2.70
N ILE A 292 1.45 22.08 -3.37
CA ILE A 292 2.26 23.29 -3.53
C ILE A 292 2.37 24.07 -2.22
N ASN A 293 1.42 23.92 -1.28
CA ASN A 293 1.40 24.60 0.02
C ASN A 293 1.63 26.12 -0.11
N ASN A 294 0.95 26.77 -1.07
CA ASN A 294 1.03 28.21 -1.38
C ASN A 294 2.42 28.72 -1.83
N ASP A 295 3.31 27.85 -2.31
CA ASP A 295 4.55 28.26 -2.96
C ASP A 295 4.26 28.86 -4.35
N ARG A 296 4.37 30.19 -4.48
CA ARG A 296 4.04 30.93 -5.71
C ARG A 296 4.80 30.41 -6.93
N GLN A 297 6.09 30.07 -6.80
CA GLN A 297 6.89 29.61 -7.95
C GLN A 297 6.41 28.26 -8.47
N LEU A 298 6.06 27.34 -7.56
CA LEU A 298 5.52 26.04 -7.94
C LEU A 298 4.09 26.14 -8.48
N MET A 299 3.31 27.14 -8.04
CA MET A 299 2.01 27.44 -8.62
C MET A 299 2.13 27.95 -10.06
N GLU A 300 3.03 28.90 -10.31
CA GLU A 300 3.35 29.37 -11.65
C GLU A 300 3.83 28.22 -12.56
N TYR A 301 4.62 27.28 -12.02
CA TYR A 301 5.03 26.08 -12.75
C TYR A 301 3.86 25.12 -13.04
N LEU A 302 2.91 24.96 -12.11
CA LEU A 302 1.72 24.14 -12.34
C LEU A 302 0.82 24.75 -13.42
N VAL A 303 0.67 26.08 -13.44
CA VAL A 303 -0.06 26.80 -14.48
C VAL A 303 0.62 26.60 -15.85
N TYR A 304 1.94 26.72 -15.91
CA TYR A 304 2.70 26.42 -17.13
C TYR A 304 2.46 24.99 -17.63
N LEU A 305 2.50 23.99 -16.73
CA LEU A 305 2.22 22.59 -17.09
C LEU A 305 0.79 22.39 -17.60
N ALA A 306 -0.19 23.08 -17.02
CA ALA A 306 -1.59 23.05 -17.48
C ALA A 306 -1.72 23.65 -18.88
N MET A 307 -1.04 24.77 -19.14
CA MET A 307 -1.00 25.43 -20.45
C MET A 307 -0.35 24.54 -21.51
N GLU A 308 0.84 23.97 -21.25
CA GLU A 308 1.50 23.01 -22.16
C GLU A 308 0.64 21.79 -22.46
N ALA A 309 -0.13 21.33 -21.47
CA ALA A 309 -1.03 20.19 -21.63
C ALA A 309 -2.36 20.55 -22.32
N GLY A 310 -2.59 21.82 -22.66
CA GLY A 310 -3.83 22.31 -23.30
C GLY A 310 -5.02 22.46 -22.35
N TYR A 311 -4.81 22.48 -21.04
CA TYR A 311 -5.86 22.63 -20.02
C TYR A 311 -6.13 24.12 -19.73
N MET A 312 -6.49 24.90 -20.75
CA MET A 312 -6.69 26.36 -20.63
C MET A 312 -7.72 26.76 -19.57
N GLU A 313 -8.77 25.96 -19.39
CA GLU A 313 -9.76 26.20 -18.34
C GLU A 313 -9.16 26.05 -16.93
N LYS A 314 -8.23 25.11 -16.74
CA LYS A 314 -7.52 24.94 -15.45
C LYS A 314 -6.49 26.05 -15.24
N VAL A 315 -5.89 26.54 -16.32
CA VAL A 315 -5.04 27.75 -16.29
C VAL A 315 -5.87 28.93 -15.78
N ASP A 316 -7.05 29.17 -16.34
CA ASP A 316 -7.95 30.24 -15.93
C ASP A 316 -8.35 30.10 -14.45
N GLU A 317 -8.81 28.91 -14.03
CA GLU A 317 -9.18 28.61 -12.64
C GLU A 317 -8.03 28.91 -11.66
N LEU A 318 -6.81 28.45 -11.98
CA LEU A 318 -5.63 28.67 -11.13
C LEU A 318 -5.19 30.14 -11.12
N CYS A 319 -5.26 30.83 -12.26
CA CYS A 319 -4.89 32.24 -12.36
C CYS A 319 -5.85 33.13 -11.57
N GLU A 320 -7.16 32.85 -11.63
CA GLU A 320 -8.17 33.57 -10.86
C GLU A 320 -8.03 33.29 -9.35
N ARG A 321 -7.94 32.01 -8.97
CA ARG A 321 -7.86 31.60 -7.56
C ARG A 321 -6.63 32.14 -6.84
N TYR A 322 -5.49 32.25 -7.54
CA TYR A 322 -4.22 32.67 -6.96
C TYR A 322 -3.73 34.04 -7.43
N SER A 323 -4.55 34.80 -8.16
CA SER A 323 -4.23 36.14 -8.67
C SER A 323 -2.90 36.18 -9.44
N LEU A 324 -2.75 35.30 -10.44
CA LEU A 324 -1.53 35.17 -11.25
C LEU A 324 -1.66 35.93 -12.57
N ASP A 325 -1.49 37.26 -12.53
CA ASP A 325 -1.74 38.15 -13.68
C ASP A 325 -0.84 37.89 -14.91
N ARG A 326 0.36 37.34 -14.72
CA ARG A 326 1.35 37.13 -15.81
C ARG A 326 0.91 36.18 -16.92
N PHE A 327 -0.05 35.28 -16.67
CA PHE A 327 -0.49 34.30 -17.66
C PHE A 327 -1.72 34.76 -18.46
N LEU A 328 -2.35 35.87 -18.06
CA LEU A 328 -3.50 36.44 -18.78
C LEU A 328 -3.08 37.07 -20.11
N ASP A 329 -1.83 37.54 -20.25
CA ASP A 329 -1.30 38.16 -21.47
C ASP A 329 -0.91 37.14 -22.56
N ILE A 330 -0.72 35.87 -22.20
CA ILE A 330 -0.40 34.78 -23.16
C ILE A 330 -1.65 34.39 -23.98
N LYS A 331 -2.86 34.80 -23.54
CA LYS A 331 -4.15 34.57 -24.22
C LYS A 331 -4.20 35.08 -25.67
N VAL A 332 -3.33 36.01 -26.08
CA VAL A 332 -3.42 36.67 -27.39
C VAL A 332 -2.64 35.94 -28.50
N LEU A 333 -1.72 35.01 -28.18
CA LEU A 333 -0.81 34.46 -29.20
C LEU A 333 -1.05 33.00 -29.63
N GLU A 334 -1.92 32.23 -28.97
CA GLU A 334 -2.00 30.77 -29.17
C GLU A 334 -3.38 30.25 -29.60
N THR A 335 -4.04 30.93 -30.54
CA THR A 335 -5.14 30.36 -31.35
C THR A 335 -4.71 29.21 -32.28
N SER A 336 -3.54 28.61 -32.06
CA SER A 336 -2.90 27.61 -32.92
C SER A 336 -2.36 26.41 -32.16
N ILE A 337 -3.00 26.00 -31.05
CA ILE A 337 -2.84 24.64 -30.52
C ILE A 337 -3.97 23.81 -31.14
N PRO A 338 -3.70 22.66 -31.78
CA PRO A 338 -4.76 21.86 -32.38
C PRO A 338 -5.72 21.42 -31.26
N GLN A 339 -6.91 22.02 -31.22
CA GLN A 339 -8.03 21.48 -30.44
C GLN A 339 -8.19 20.03 -30.88
N GLY A 340 -7.99 19.10 -29.96
CA GLY A 340 -8.28 17.69 -30.21
C GLY A 340 -9.72 17.56 -30.73
N ASN A 341 -9.94 16.65 -31.68
CA ASN A 341 -11.28 16.37 -32.18
C ASN A 341 -12.08 15.65 -31.09
N TYR A 342 -12.73 16.42 -30.21
CA TYR A 342 -13.53 15.92 -29.09
C TYR A 342 -15.02 16.03 -29.42
N LEU A 343 -15.80 15.06 -28.93
CA LEU A 343 -17.25 15.10 -29.05
C LEU A 343 -17.83 16.20 -28.18
N HIS A 344 -18.82 16.89 -28.73
CA HIS A 344 -19.65 17.87 -28.02
C HIS A 344 -21.10 17.41 -27.96
N LEU A 345 -21.86 17.84 -26.94
CA LEU A 345 -23.24 17.41 -26.76
C LEU A 345 -24.15 17.82 -27.92
N GLU A 346 -23.86 18.96 -28.57
CA GLU A 346 -24.58 19.45 -29.75
C GLU A 346 -24.44 18.48 -30.94
N GLU A 347 -23.28 17.84 -31.10
CA GLU A 347 -23.04 16.86 -32.17
C GLU A 347 -23.84 15.57 -31.95
N LEU A 348 -24.14 15.26 -30.69
CA LEU A 348 -24.97 14.10 -30.29
C LEU A 348 -26.46 14.44 -30.21
N MET A 349 -26.87 15.68 -30.52
CA MET A 349 -28.26 16.13 -30.49
C MET A 349 -28.93 15.96 -29.11
N VAL A 350 -28.16 16.17 -28.05
CA VAL A 350 -28.69 16.17 -26.68
C VAL A 350 -29.49 17.46 -26.47
N GLU A 351 -30.74 17.30 -26.08
CA GLU A 351 -31.70 18.39 -25.88
C GLU A 351 -31.59 18.98 -24.47
N ASP A 352 -31.45 18.13 -23.44
CA ASP A 352 -31.47 18.57 -22.04
C ASP A 352 -30.45 17.83 -21.16
N ILE A 353 -29.77 18.60 -20.29
CA ILE A 353 -29.04 18.08 -19.12
C ILE A 353 -29.83 18.45 -17.86
N ILE A 354 -30.33 17.45 -17.16
CA ILE A 354 -31.23 17.62 -16.03
C ILE A 354 -30.49 17.21 -14.75
N TRP A 355 -30.22 18.20 -13.89
CA TRP A 355 -29.70 17.96 -12.54
C TRP A 355 -30.83 17.52 -11.63
N VAL A 356 -30.65 16.39 -10.93
CA VAL A 356 -31.67 15.76 -10.09
C VAL A 356 -31.15 15.67 -8.66
N ASP A 357 -31.69 16.50 -7.78
CA ASP A 357 -31.20 16.61 -6.40
C ASP A 357 -32.32 16.74 -5.34
N ASP A 358 -33.57 16.52 -5.74
CA ASP A 358 -34.74 16.46 -4.87
C ASP A 358 -35.71 15.33 -5.27
N VAL A 359 -36.79 15.18 -4.50
CA VAL A 359 -37.75 14.08 -4.69
C VAL A 359 -38.61 14.23 -5.94
N GLU A 360 -38.98 15.45 -6.31
CA GLU A 360 -39.87 15.71 -7.44
C GLU A 360 -39.12 15.50 -8.75
N GLY A 361 -37.91 16.06 -8.85
CA GLY A 361 -36.99 15.83 -9.96
C GLY A 361 -36.62 14.35 -10.10
N LEU A 362 -36.45 13.61 -9.00
CA LEU A 362 -36.17 12.17 -9.05
C LEU A 362 -37.35 11.38 -9.61
N LEU A 363 -38.58 11.71 -9.20
CA LEU A 363 -39.78 11.05 -9.71
C LEU A 363 -40.00 11.36 -11.19
N ASP A 364 -39.85 12.61 -11.59
CA ASP A 364 -39.98 13.04 -12.99
C ASP A 364 -38.92 12.39 -13.88
N ALA A 365 -37.65 12.43 -13.46
CA ALA A 365 -36.56 11.74 -14.14
C ALA A 365 -36.85 10.24 -14.29
N THR A 366 -37.36 9.59 -13.24
CA THR A 366 -37.71 8.16 -13.28
C THR A 366 -38.77 7.86 -14.33
N CYS A 367 -39.84 8.66 -14.39
CA CYS A 367 -40.89 8.51 -15.38
C CYS A 367 -40.33 8.65 -16.81
N GLN A 368 -39.51 9.69 -17.06
CA GLN A 368 -38.92 9.93 -18.37
C GLN A 368 -37.90 8.84 -18.78
N ILE A 369 -37.13 8.32 -17.82
CA ILE A 369 -36.16 7.24 -18.06
C ILE A 369 -36.89 5.92 -18.40
N GLU A 370 -38.03 5.64 -17.78
CA GLU A 370 -38.80 4.42 -18.03
C GLU A 370 -39.39 4.34 -19.44
N ASP A 371 -39.63 5.48 -20.09
CA ASP A 371 -40.08 5.55 -21.48
C ASP A 371 -38.97 5.18 -22.49
N ALA A 372 -37.70 5.19 -22.06
CA ALA A 372 -36.57 4.85 -22.91
C ALA A 372 -36.36 3.33 -23.01
N LYS A 373 -36.15 2.83 -24.24
CA LYS A 373 -35.81 1.41 -24.47
C LYS A 373 -34.37 1.08 -24.14
N VAL A 374 -33.48 2.06 -24.26
CA VAL A 374 -32.03 1.94 -24.08
C VAL A 374 -31.54 3.16 -23.33
N ILE A 375 -30.72 2.95 -22.30
CA ILE A 375 -30.11 4.03 -21.51
C ILE A 375 -28.61 3.77 -21.31
N GLY A 376 -27.80 4.82 -21.27
CA GLY A 376 -26.40 4.80 -20.85
C GLY A 376 -26.27 5.13 -19.37
N LEU A 377 -25.35 4.44 -18.69
CA LEU A 377 -25.04 4.61 -17.27
C LEU A 377 -23.56 4.88 -17.09
N ASP A 378 -23.25 5.86 -16.24
CA ASP A 378 -21.91 6.11 -15.74
C ASP A 378 -21.96 6.61 -14.28
N CYS A 379 -20.80 6.73 -13.63
CA CYS A 379 -20.69 7.22 -12.26
C CYS A 379 -19.41 8.03 -12.07
N GLU A 380 -19.47 9.05 -11.22
CA GLU A 380 -18.29 9.86 -10.88
C GLU A 380 -18.14 10.04 -9.36
N TRP A 381 -16.88 10.06 -8.91
CA TRP A 381 -16.51 10.25 -7.51
C TRP A 381 -15.19 10.98 -7.37
N LYS A 382 -15.05 11.70 -6.26
CA LYS A 382 -13.80 12.37 -5.91
C LYS A 382 -12.65 11.35 -5.90
N PRO A 383 -11.57 11.54 -6.66
CA PRO A 383 -10.50 10.56 -6.66
C PRO A 383 -9.74 10.56 -5.33
N ASN A 384 -9.27 9.38 -4.93
CA ASN A 384 -8.51 9.21 -3.71
C ASN A 384 -7.01 9.04 -4.03
N TYR A 385 -6.21 10.00 -3.56
CA TYR A 385 -4.79 10.11 -3.90
C TYR A 385 -3.85 9.70 -2.75
N VAL A 386 -4.41 9.32 -1.60
CA VAL A 386 -3.64 8.82 -0.46
C VAL A 386 -3.59 7.30 -0.55
N LYS A 387 -2.38 6.72 -0.60
CA LYS A 387 -2.24 5.27 -0.70
C LYS A 387 -2.72 4.61 0.59
N GLY A 388 -3.75 3.77 0.50
CA GLY A 388 -4.29 2.99 1.62
C GLY A 388 -5.45 3.65 2.39
N SER A 389 -5.90 4.84 1.99
CA SER A 389 -7.17 5.40 2.50
C SER A 389 -8.37 4.69 1.87
N LYS A 390 -9.53 4.79 2.55
CA LYS A 390 -10.79 4.21 2.07
C LYS A 390 -11.21 4.87 0.74
N PRO A 391 -11.80 4.13 -0.22
CA PRO A 391 -12.39 4.72 -1.42
C PRO A 391 -13.42 5.80 -1.06
N ASN A 392 -13.45 6.89 -1.81
CA ASN A 392 -14.49 7.91 -1.66
C ASN A 392 -15.82 7.37 -2.20
N LYS A 393 -16.93 7.91 -1.67
CA LYS A 393 -18.26 7.49 -2.11
C LYS A 393 -18.55 7.98 -3.53
N VAL A 394 -19.39 7.25 -4.27
CA VAL A 394 -19.95 7.75 -5.54
C VAL A 394 -20.65 9.08 -5.28
N SER A 395 -20.31 10.12 -6.04
CA SER A 395 -20.84 11.47 -5.82
C SER A 395 -22.06 11.74 -6.70
N ILE A 396 -22.02 11.28 -7.96
CA ILE A 396 -23.12 11.40 -8.92
C ILE A 396 -23.28 10.11 -9.73
N MET A 397 -24.49 9.88 -10.23
CA MET A 397 -24.79 8.84 -11.20
C MET A 397 -25.47 9.46 -12.41
N GLN A 398 -24.95 9.17 -13.59
CA GLN A 398 -25.47 9.67 -14.84
C GLN A 398 -26.34 8.60 -15.50
N ILE A 399 -27.52 9.00 -15.95
CA ILE A 399 -28.45 8.16 -16.70
C ILE A 399 -28.85 8.92 -17.95
N ALA A 400 -28.46 8.41 -19.11
CA ALA A 400 -28.73 9.08 -20.38
C ALA A 400 -29.65 8.25 -21.28
N SER A 401 -30.63 8.91 -21.88
CA SER A 401 -31.31 8.43 -23.08
C SER A 401 -30.58 8.94 -24.33
N GLU A 402 -31.20 8.86 -25.50
CA GLU A 402 -30.66 9.47 -26.73
C GLU A 402 -30.57 10.99 -26.64
N LYS A 403 -31.56 11.63 -26.01
CA LYS A 403 -31.77 13.08 -26.10
C LYS A 403 -31.61 13.80 -24.78
N LYS A 404 -31.64 13.07 -23.67
CA LYS A 404 -31.65 13.64 -22.32
C LYS A 404 -30.65 12.93 -21.44
N ALA A 405 -29.88 13.70 -20.68
CA ALA A 405 -29.00 13.20 -19.64
C ALA A 405 -29.50 13.65 -18.27
N PHE A 406 -29.71 12.70 -17.37
CA PHE A 406 -30.08 12.94 -15.98
C PHE A 406 -28.85 12.74 -15.11
N ILE A 407 -28.50 13.74 -14.31
CA ILE A 407 -27.36 13.69 -13.39
C ILE A 407 -27.91 13.70 -11.96
N LEU A 408 -27.89 12.54 -11.31
CA LEU A 408 -28.43 12.36 -9.97
C LEU A 408 -27.37 12.71 -8.92
N ASP A 409 -27.68 13.66 -8.03
CA ASP A 409 -26.88 13.96 -6.85
C ASP A 409 -27.05 12.88 -5.79
N LEU A 410 -26.26 11.81 -5.89
CA LEU A 410 -26.35 10.70 -4.96
C LEU A 410 -25.98 11.11 -3.53
N ILE A 411 -25.19 12.16 -3.32
CA ILE A 411 -24.85 12.65 -1.97
C ILE A 411 -26.11 13.23 -1.30
N LYS A 412 -26.79 14.15 -2.00
CA LYS A 412 -27.97 14.82 -1.45
C LYS A 412 -29.19 13.90 -1.39
N LEU A 413 -29.49 13.17 -2.48
CA LEU A 413 -30.65 12.28 -2.56
C LEU A 413 -30.59 11.13 -1.55
N HIS A 414 -29.40 10.55 -1.33
CA HIS A 414 -29.22 9.51 -0.31
C HIS A 414 -29.45 10.05 1.10
N ARG A 415 -28.97 11.27 1.38
CA ARG A 415 -29.12 11.90 2.70
C ARG A 415 -30.57 12.27 2.99
N GLU A 416 -31.29 12.78 2.00
CA GLU A 416 -32.61 13.41 2.20
C GLU A 416 -33.78 12.47 1.91
N VAL A 417 -33.67 11.61 0.88
CA VAL A 417 -34.75 10.76 0.40
C VAL A 417 -34.31 9.34 0.03
N PRO A 418 -33.59 8.61 0.92
CA PRO A 418 -32.97 7.32 0.61
C PRO A 418 -33.98 6.26 0.14
N GLU A 419 -35.17 6.18 0.74
CA GLU A 419 -36.20 5.21 0.35
C GLU A 419 -36.75 5.47 -1.06
N ARG A 420 -36.88 6.76 -1.44
CA ARG A 420 -37.34 7.14 -2.77
C ARG A 420 -36.27 6.93 -3.81
N LEU A 421 -35.01 7.27 -3.47
CA LEU A 421 -33.85 6.94 -4.29
C LEU A 421 -33.78 5.44 -4.59
N ASP A 422 -33.88 4.61 -3.55
CA ASP A 422 -33.85 3.14 -3.69
C ASP A 422 -34.99 2.62 -4.57
N SER A 423 -36.21 3.09 -4.33
CA SER A 423 -37.38 2.66 -5.09
C SER A 423 -37.29 3.05 -6.57
N CYS A 424 -36.87 4.28 -6.87
CA CYS A 424 -36.75 4.80 -8.24
C CYS A 424 -35.64 4.08 -9.02
N LEU A 425 -34.44 3.96 -8.44
CA LEU A 425 -33.34 3.25 -9.08
C LEU A 425 -33.63 1.75 -9.20
N THR A 426 -34.35 1.14 -8.25
CA THR A 426 -34.81 -0.25 -8.38
C THR A 426 -35.71 -0.43 -9.59
N ARG A 427 -36.67 0.48 -9.82
CA ARG A 427 -37.54 0.43 -11.01
C ARG A 427 -36.73 0.48 -12.31
N ILE A 428 -35.77 1.39 -12.40
CA ILE A 428 -34.92 1.55 -13.59
C ILE A 428 -34.00 0.32 -13.78
N LEU A 429 -33.21 -0.03 -12.76
CA LEU A 429 -32.18 -1.06 -12.83
C LEU A 429 -32.76 -2.48 -12.96
N LEU A 430 -33.95 -2.76 -12.39
CA LEU A 430 -34.63 -4.04 -12.54
C LEU A 430 -35.64 -4.10 -13.69
N SER A 431 -35.89 -2.99 -14.40
CA SER A 431 -36.81 -3.00 -15.53
C SER A 431 -36.34 -3.98 -16.61
N PRO A 432 -37.15 -4.99 -16.99
CA PRO A 432 -36.85 -5.85 -18.11
C PRO A 432 -37.14 -5.18 -19.46
N GLY A 433 -37.81 -4.02 -19.48
CA GLY A 433 -38.09 -3.26 -20.71
C GLY A 433 -36.88 -2.45 -21.19
N ILE A 434 -36.02 -2.04 -20.26
CA ILE A 434 -34.91 -1.12 -20.51
C ILE A 434 -33.60 -1.89 -20.64
N LEU A 435 -32.86 -1.69 -21.73
CA LEU A 435 -31.47 -2.10 -21.87
C LEU A 435 -30.56 -1.04 -21.26
N LYS A 436 -29.70 -1.43 -20.32
CA LYS A 436 -28.72 -0.54 -19.68
C LYS A 436 -27.37 -0.74 -20.34
N LEU A 437 -26.75 0.33 -20.78
CA LEU A 437 -25.42 0.33 -21.35
C LEU A 437 -24.47 0.90 -20.32
N GLY A 438 -23.30 0.29 -20.17
CA GLY A 438 -22.22 0.83 -19.35
C GLY A 438 -20.87 0.48 -19.97
N TYR A 439 -19.79 1.07 -19.47
CA TYR A 439 -18.43 0.76 -19.93
C TYR A 439 -17.58 0.31 -18.75
N ASN A 440 -17.27 -0.98 -18.66
CA ASN A 440 -16.66 -1.58 -17.46
C ASN A 440 -17.48 -1.31 -16.17
N PHE A 441 -18.80 -1.20 -16.33
CA PHE A 441 -19.74 -0.74 -15.30
C PHE A 441 -19.84 -1.67 -14.09
N GLN A 442 -19.27 -2.87 -14.19
CA GLN A 442 -19.14 -3.78 -13.05
C GLN A 442 -18.24 -3.19 -11.95
N CYS A 443 -17.30 -2.31 -12.27
CA CYS A 443 -16.54 -1.55 -11.29
C CYS A 443 -17.44 -0.52 -10.58
N ASP A 444 -18.23 0.22 -11.35
CA ASP A 444 -19.14 1.26 -10.86
C ASP A 444 -20.22 0.69 -9.94
N ILE A 445 -20.85 -0.42 -10.32
CA ILE A 445 -21.83 -1.10 -9.45
C ILE A 445 -21.23 -1.52 -8.11
N LYS A 446 -19.99 -2.04 -8.10
CA LYS A 446 -19.32 -2.39 -6.84
C LYS A 446 -19.05 -1.15 -5.99
N GLN A 447 -18.65 -0.05 -6.61
CA GLN A 447 -18.41 1.21 -5.93
C GLN A 447 -19.70 1.81 -5.37
N LEU A 448 -20.80 1.76 -6.13
CA LEU A 448 -22.15 2.16 -5.70
C LEU A 448 -22.63 1.33 -4.50
N ALA A 449 -22.56 0.00 -4.61
CA ALA A 449 -22.98 -0.91 -3.53
C ALA A 449 -22.15 -0.74 -2.25
N HIS A 450 -20.87 -0.37 -2.37
CA HIS A 450 -20.03 -0.04 -1.20
C HIS A 450 -20.28 1.37 -0.64
N SER A 451 -20.61 2.33 -1.50
CA SER A 451 -20.89 3.72 -1.10
C SER A 451 -22.19 3.85 -0.30
N TYR A 452 -23.16 3.00 -0.65
CA TYR A 452 -24.54 3.02 -0.16
C TYR A 452 -25.02 1.60 0.15
N GLU A 453 -24.38 0.94 1.11
CA GLU A 453 -24.59 -0.48 1.48
C GLU A 453 -26.04 -0.80 1.89
N GLU A 454 -26.77 0.20 2.37
CA GLU A 454 -28.18 0.13 2.76
C GLU A 454 -29.15 0.12 1.58
N LEU A 455 -28.75 0.62 0.40
CA LEU A 455 -29.61 0.67 -0.78
C LEU A 455 -29.59 -0.69 -1.50
N GLU A 456 -30.77 -1.25 -1.74
CA GLU A 456 -30.92 -2.55 -2.40
C GLU A 456 -30.83 -2.43 -3.93
N CYS A 457 -31.13 -1.26 -4.50
CA CYS A 457 -31.11 -1.00 -5.94
C CYS A 457 -29.76 -1.29 -6.60
N PHE A 458 -28.64 -1.08 -5.89
CA PHE A 458 -27.29 -1.32 -6.43
C PHE A 458 -26.82 -2.77 -6.33
N LYS A 459 -27.59 -3.64 -5.66
CA LYS A 459 -27.25 -5.07 -5.52
C LYS A 459 -27.81 -5.92 -6.65
N LYS A 460 -28.78 -5.40 -7.42
CA LYS A 460 -29.54 -6.19 -8.40
C LYS A 460 -29.79 -5.36 -9.66
N TYR A 461 -29.65 -5.99 -10.82
CA TYR A 461 -29.93 -5.36 -12.12
C TYR A 461 -30.37 -6.40 -13.14
N LYS A 462 -31.10 -5.96 -14.16
CA LYS A 462 -31.47 -6.79 -15.32
C LYS A 462 -31.02 -6.12 -16.60
N ARG A 463 -30.72 -6.91 -17.64
CA ARG A 463 -30.43 -6.40 -18.98
C ARG A 463 -29.34 -5.30 -19.02
N LEU A 464 -28.21 -5.55 -18.37
CA LEU A 464 -27.02 -4.68 -18.49
C LEU A 464 -26.11 -5.21 -19.60
N LEU A 465 -25.74 -4.36 -20.54
CA LEU A 465 -24.76 -4.62 -21.58
C LEU A 465 -23.51 -3.79 -21.32
N ASP A 466 -22.40 -4.47 -21.03
CA ASP A 466 -21.10 -3.82 -20.90
C ASP A 466 -20.46 -3.66 -22.29
N ILE A 467 -20.42 -2.42 -22.78
CA ILE A 467 -19.90 -2.07 -24.11
C ILE A 467 -18.44 -2.51 -24.26
N GLN A 468 -17.64 -2.49 -23.19
CA GLN A 468 -16.25 -2.94 -23.25
C GLN A 468 -16.14 -4.42 -23.67
N LYS A 469 -17.07 -5.26 -23.19
CA LYS A 469 -17.10 -6.69 -23.54
C LYS A 469 -17.49 -6.91 -25.00
N VAL A 470 -18.40 -6.10 -25.53
CA VAL A 470 -18.86 -6.18 -26.93
C VAL A 470 -17.70 -5.97 -27.91
N PHE A 471 -16.86 -4.96 -27.67
CA PHE A 471 -15.74 -4.64 -28.55
C PHE A 471 -14.48 -5.46 -28.30
N LYS A 472 -14.49 -6.39 -27.33
CA LYS A 472 -13.36 -7.26 -26.95
C LYS A 472 -12.05 -6.48 -26.74
N ASP A 473 -12.16 -5.25 -26.22
CA ASP A 473 -11.02 -4.39 -25.94
C ASP A 473 -10.81 -4.26 -24.42
N PRO A 474 -10.13 -5.23 -23.78
CA PRO A 474 -9.93 -5.22 -22.33
C PRO A 474 -8.99 -4.10 -21.85
N ARG A 475 -8.32 -3.38 -22.77
CA ARG A 475 -7.33 -2.34 -22.44
C ARG A 475 -7.68 -0.95 -23.02
N GLY A 476 -8.73 -0.85 -23.82
CA GLY A 476 -9.28 0.38 -24.35
C GLY A 476 -10.07 1.15 -23.31
N GLY A 477 -10.01 2.48 -23.38
CA GLY A 477 -10.89 3.37 -22.61
C GLY A 477 -12.02 3.91 -23.51
N LEU A 478 -13.13 4.29 -22.89
CA LEU A 478 -14.32 4.81 -23.59
C LEU A 478 -13.98 5.91 -24.59
N ALA A 479 -13.10 6.87 -24.24
CA ALA A 479 -12.67 7.93 -25.15
C ALA A 479 -12.05 7.43 -26.48
N LYS A 480 -11.26 6.34 -26.44
CA LYS A 480 -10.66 5.76 -27.66
C LYS A 480 -11.69 4.98 -28.47
N LEU A 481 -12.64 4.35 -27.78
CA LEU A 481 -13.74 3.67 -28.45
C LEU A 481 -14.66 4.67 -29.15
N ALA A 482 -14.98 5.79 -28.50
CA ALA A 482 -15.72 6.89 -29.08
C ALA A 482 -15.01 7.43 -30.33
N GLU A 483 -13.70 7.69 -30.26
CA GLU A 483 -12.92 8.13 -31.42
C GLU A 483 -12.99 7.14 -32.59
N LYS A 484 -12.87 5.84 -32.29
CA LYS A 484 -12.91 4.79 -33.31
C LYS A 484 -14.28 4.65 -33.99
N ILE A 485 -15.36 4.85 -33.24
CA ILE A 485 -16.74 4.56 -33.71
C ILE A 485 -17.45 5.83 -34.20
N LEU A 486 -17.24 6.95 -33.54
CA LEU A 486 -17.90 8.23 -33.78
C LEU A 486 -16.98 9.27 -34.44
N GLY A 487 -15.68 8.98 -34.59
CA GLY A 487 -14.71 9.86 -35.27
C GLY A 487 -14.09 10.96 -34.39
N ALA A 488 -14.58 11.12 -33.16
CA ALA A 488 -14.07 12.08 -32.18
C ALA A 488 -14.02 11.45 -30.77
N GLY A 489 -13.02 11.83 -29.99
CA GLY A 489 -12.77 11.27 -28.66
C GLY A 489 -13.54 11.98 -27.55
N LEU A 490 -13.40 11.52 -26.31
CA LEU A 490 -13.92 12.20 -25.13
C LEU A 490 -12.83 13.01 -24.44
N ASN A 491 -13.16 14.24 -24.04
CA ASN A 491 -12.26 15.13 -23.33
C ASN A 491 -12.05 14.66 -21.89
N LYS A 492 -10.87 14.15 -21.55
CA LYS A 492 -10.58 13.55 -20.23
C LYS A 492 -10.28 14.56 -19.12
N THR A 493 -10.39 15.86 -19.38
CA THR A 493 -9.89 16.89 -18.47
C THR A 493 -10.58 16.90 -17.10
N ARG A 494 -11.81 16.37 -16.99
CA ARG A 494 -12.64 16.40 -15.77
C ARG A 494 -12.74 15.07 -15.03
N ARG A 495 -12.18 13.99 -15.57
CA ARG A 495 -12.22 12.64 -14.99
C ARG A 495 -11.74 12.59 -13.52
N ASN A 496 -10.77 13.43 -13.19
CA ASN A 496 -10.14 13.46 -11.87
C ASN A 496 -10.56 14.67 -11.00
N SER A 497 -11.69 15.31 -11.31
CA SER A 497 -12.18 16.51 -10.62
C SER A 497 -12.75 16.22 -9.22
N ASP A 498 -12.96 17.27 -8.42
CA ASP A 498 -13.69 17.17 -7.15
C ASP A 498 -15.21 17.04 -7.38
N TRP A 499 -15.67 15.81 -7.61
CA TRP A 499 -17.08 15.50 -7.84
C TRP A 499 -17.99 15.65 -6.59
N GLU A 500 -17.41 15.90 -5.41
CA GLU A 500 -18.16 16.24 -4.19
C GLU A 500 -18.50 17.74 -4.11
N GLN A 501 -17.86 18.58 -4.95
CA GLN A 501 -18.12 20.02 -4.96
C GLN A 501 -19.59 20.32 -5.31
N ARG A 502 -20.20 21.28 -4.63
CA ARG A 502 -21.53 21.81 -4.98
C ARG A 502 -21.53 23.35 -4.98
N PRO A 503 -22.13 24.00 -5.99
CA PRO A 503 -22.68 23.39 -7.21
C PRO A 503 -21.58 22.80 -8.11
N LEU A 504 -21.93 21.81 -8.94
CA LEU A 504 -21.04 21.37 -10.01
C LEU A 504 -20.90 22.47 -11.06
N THR A 505 -19.71 22.56 -11.66
CA THR A 505 -19.47 23.51 -12.75
C THR A 505 -20.19 23.08 -14.04
N PRO A 506 -20.52 24.01 -14.95
CA PRO A 506 -21.11 23.66 -16.25
C PRO A 506 -20.31 22.58 -17.00
N ASN A 507 -18.97 22.67 -16.98
CA ASN A 507 -18.11 21.72 -17.68
C ASN A 507 -18.09 20.33 -17.01
N GLN A 508 -18.31 20.25 -15.68
CA GLN A 508 -18.51 18.97 -15.00
C GLN A 508 -19.85 18.35 -15.40
N LEU A 509 -20.91 19.14 -15.52
CA LEU A 509 -22.23 18.65 -15.98
C LEU A 509 -22.15 18.15 -17.43
N GLU A 510 -21.49 18.91 -18.32
CA GLU A 510 -21.29 18.53 -19.71
C GLU A 510 -20.47 17.23 -19.84
N TYR A 511 -19.33 17.15 -19.16
CA TYR A 511 -18.50 15.95 -19.13
C TYR A 511 -19.29 14.72 -18.65
N ALA A 512 -19.99 14.86 -17.52
CA ALA A 512 -20.79 13.81 -16.92
C ALA A 512 -21.90 13.33 -17.87
N ALA A 513 -22.63 14.27 -18.49
CA ALA A 513 -23.66 13.93 -19.46
C ALA A 513 -23.08 13.17 -20.67
N LEU A 514 -21.94 13.63 -21.19
CA LEU A 514 -21.31 13.05 -22.36
C LEU A 514 -20.87 11.59 -22.13
N ASP A 515 -20.28 11.27 -20.97
CA ASP A 515 -19.81 9.91 -20.64
C ASP A 515 -20.95 8.89 -20.58
N ALA A 516 -22.18 9.30 -20.27
CA ALA A 516 -23.37 8.43 -20.34
C ALA A 516 -24.03 8.42 -21.73
N VAL A 517 -24.20 9.57 -22.37
CA VAL A 517 -24.87 9.69 -23.68
C VAL A 517 -24.09 8.94 -24.77
N VAL A 518 -22.77 9.08 -24.77
CA VAL A 518 -21.90 8.47 -25.80
C VAL A 518 -22.09 6.96 -25.90
N LEU A 519 -22.44 6.28 -24.81
CA LEU A 519 -22.73 4.84 -24.79
C LEU A 519 -23.91 4.49 -25.69
N VAL A 520 -24.97 5.30 -25.66
CA VAL A 520 -26.17 5.11 -26.47
C VAL A 520 -25.84 5.30 -27.96
N HIS A 521 -25.01 6.30 -28.28
CA HIS A 521 -24.59 6.56 -29.67
C HIS A 521 -23.64 5.49 -30.20
N ILE A 522 -22.68 5.02 -29.40
CA ILE A 522 -21.82 3.88 -29.76
C ILE A 522 -22.67 2.63 -30.03
N PHE A 523 -23.66 2.36 -29.17
CA PHE A 523 -24.54 1.21 -29.34
C PHE A 523 -25.36 1.27 -30.64
N ARG A 524 -25.81 2.45 -31.07
CA ARG A 524 -26.51 2.61 -32.36
C ARG A 524 -25.67 2.32 -33.59
N GLN A 525 -24.34 2.45 -33.48
CA GLN A 525 -23.42 2.13 -34.57
C GLN A 525 -23.08 0.63 -34.65
N LEU A 526 -23.58 -0.19 -33.72
CA LEU A 526 -23.37 -1.63 -33.78
C LEU A 526 -24.16 -2.23 -34.97
N PRO A 527 -23.52 -3.08 -35.80
CA PRO A 527 -24.18 -3.69 -36.95
C PRO A 527 -25.28 -4.67 -36.51
N ASP A 528 -26.44 -4.62 -37.18
CA ASP A 528 -27.58 -5.53 -36.94
C ASP A 528 -27.27 -7.00 -37.27
N GLN A 529 -26.23 -7.27 -38.05
CA GLN A 529 -25.89 -8.62 -38.53
C GLN A 529 -24.99 -9.36 -37.53
N GLY A 530 -25.56 -9.77 -36.41
CA GLY A 530 -24.91 -10.64 -35.46
C GLY A 530 -25.31 -10.30 -34.05
N ASP A 531 -26.41 -10.90 -33.58
CA ASP A 531 -26.90 -10.90 -32.21
C ASP A 531 -25.87 -11.39 -31.15
N GLU A 532 -24.58 -11.50 -31.49
CA GLU A 532 -23.47 -11.85 -30.60
C GLU A 532 -23.42 -10.93 -29.38
N TRP A 533 -23.70 -9.64 -29.52
CA TRP A 533 -23.74 -8.71 -28.39
C TRP A 533 -24.85 -9.05 -27.39
N LYS A 534 -25.95 -9.71 -27.82
CA LYS A 534 -27.02 -10.15 -26.91
C LYS A 534 -26.51 -11.19 -25.91
N SER A 535 -25.48 -11.96 -26.27
CA SER A 535 -24.83 -12.90 -25.34
C SER A 535 -24.04 -12.21 -24.22
N CYS A 536 -23.68 -10.93 -24.41
CA CYS A 536 -23.00 -10.11 -23.41
C CYS A 536 -23.97 -9.41 -22.44
N ILE A 537 -25.28 -9.62 -22.59
CA ILE A 537 -26.28 -9.04 -21.69
C ILE A 537 -26.30 -9.84 -20.39
N GLU A 538 -26.03 -9.15 -19.29
CA GLU A 538 -25.98 -9.72 -17.94
C GLU A 538 -27.20 -9.31 -17.12
N SER A 539 -27.57 -10.16 -16.18
CA SER A 539 -28.61 -9.88 -15.18
C SER A 539 -28.18 -10.50 -13.85
N HIS A 540 -28.25 -9.71 -12.79
CA HIS A 540 -27.95 -10.15 -11.45
C HIS A 540 -29.17 -9.97 -10.55
N THR A 541 -29.75 -11.09 -10.15
CA THR A 541 -30.85 -11.17 -9.18
C THR A 541 -30.48 -12.30 -8.22
N GLU A 542 -29.96 -12.01 -7.03
CA GLU A 542 -29.51 -13.08 -6.12
C GLU A 542 -30.62 -14.13 -5.88
N THR A 543 -30.31 -15.40 -6.18
CA THR A 543 -31.05 -16.56 -5.68
C THR A 543 -30.39 -17.08 -4.41
N THR A 544 -31.21 -17.28 -3.38
CA THR A 544 -30.92 -17.88 -2.07
C THR A 544 -29.97 -19.08 -2.12
N LYS A 545 -29.00 -19.09 -1.19
CA LYS A 545 -28.09 -20.20 -0.87
C LYS A 545 -28.81 -21.56 -0.81
N LYS A 546 -28.57 -22.46 -1.78
CA LYS A 546 -28.86 -23.90 -1.60
C LYS A 546 -27.85 -24.50 -0.62
N SER A 547 -28.30 -24.81 0.59
CA SER A 547 -27.60 -25.68 1.52
C SER A 547 -27.40 -27.06 0.88
N LYS A 548 -26.15 -27.44 0.63
CA LYS A 548 -25.79 -28.84 0.34
C LYS A 548 -25.99 -29.66 1.61
N LYS A 549 -27.17 -30.28 1.76
CA LYS A 549 -27.34 -31.48 2.60
C LYS A 549 -26.38 -32.54 2.06
N ARG A 550 -25.28 -32.79 2.78
CA ARG A 550 -24.52 -34.03 2.67
C ARG A 550 -25.32 -35.08 3.44
N THR A 551 -26.01 -35.94 2.71
CA THR A 551 -26.52 -37.22 3.19
C THR A 551 -25.33 -38.03 3.68
N LYS A 552 -25.27 -38.33 4.99
CA LYS A 552 -24.45 -39.40 5.53
C LYS A 552 -25.24 -40.69 5.37
N THR A 553 -24.66 -41.64 4.64
CA THR A 553 -24.88 -43.07 4.83
C THR A 553 -23.59 -43.60 5.42
#